data_AF-D4JA81-F1
#
_entry.id   AF-D4JA81-F1
#
_cell.length_a   1.000
_cell.length_b   1.000
_cell.length_c   1.000
_cell.angle_alpha   90.00
_cell.angle_beta   90.00
_cell.angle_gamma   90.00
#
_symmetry.space_group_name_H-M   'P 1'
#
loop_
_entity.id
_entity.type
_entity.pdbx_description
1 polymer ?
#
loop_
_entity_poly.entity_id
_entity_poly.type
_entity_poly.pdbx_seq_one_letter_code
_entity_poly.pdbx_strand_id
1 'polypeptide(L)' 'MDAMLPRMMEAAGVTEELKAHDPIRWVGLMNTLKAQVEEMICQEFIYI' A
#
# COMPACT_ATOMS: atom_id res chain seq x y z
N MET A 1 -0.55 13.03 1.71
CA MET A 1 0.11 11.73 1.99
C MET A 1 -0.78 10.78 2.79
N ASP A 2 -1.38 11.17 3.92
CA ASP A 2 -2.18 10.28 4.79
C ASP A 2 -3.43 9.60 4.19
N ALA A 3 -4.04 10.17 3.14
CA ALA A 3 -5.27 9.61 2.57
C ALA A 3 -5.04 8.56 1.47
N MET A 4 -3.79 8.37 1.02
CA MET A 4 -3.51 7.53 -0.14
C MET A 4 -3.38 6.06 0.23
N LEU A 5 -2.67 5.77 1.32
CA LEU A 5 -2.48 4.40 1.81
C LEU A 5 -3.82 3.70 2.12
N PRO A 6 -4.79 4.31 2.83
CA PRO A 6 -6.08 3.65 3.11
C PRO A 6 -6.87 3.33 1.83
N ARG A 7 -6.87 4.24 0.83
CA ARG A 7 -7.55 4.01 -0.45
C ARG A 7 -6.90 2.90 -1.26
N MET A 8 -5.57 2.82 -1.26
CA MET A 8 -4.86 1.77 -1.96
C MET A 8 -5.00 0.41 -1.26
N MET A 9 -5.09 0.40 0.07
CA MET A 9 -5.41 -0.81 0.84
C MET A 9 -6.79 -1.36 0.47
N GLU A 10 -7.82 -0.51 0.38
CA GLU A 10 -9.14 -0.91 -0.10
C GLU A 10 -9.09 -1.45 -1.53
N ALA A 11 -8.41 -0.75 -2.44
CA ALA A 11 -8.30 -1.17 -3.84
C ALA A 11 -7.53 -2.49 -4.03
N ALA A 12 -6.51 -2.75 -3.20
CA ALA A 12 -5.72 -3.98 -3.22
C ALA A 12 -6.34 -5.13 -2.42
N GLY A 13 -7.46 -4.90 -1.72
CA GLY A 13 -8.12 -5.90 -0.89
C GLY A 13 -7.32 -6.28 0.36
N VAL A 14 -6.51 -5.36 0.88
CA VAL A 14 -5.73 -5.57 2.11
C VAL A 14 -6.66 -5.37 3.31
N THR A 15 -7.37 -6.43 3.68
CA THR A 15 -8.31 -6.43 4.81
C THR A 15 -7.77 -7.22 6.01
N GLU A 16 -8.38 -7.03 7.18
CA GLU A 16 -8.02 -7.80 8.38
C GLU A 16 -8.43 -9.29 8.25
N GLU A 17 -9.45 -9.62 7.44
CA GLU A 17 -9.80 -10.99 7.12
C GLU A 17 -8.68 -11.68 6.30
N LEU A 18 -8.08 -10.96 5.34
CA LEU A 18 -6.91 -11.47 4.61
C LEU A 18 -5.74 -11.70 5.56
N LYS A 19 -5.52 -10.80 6.52
CA LYS A 19 -4.47 -10.94 7.54
C LYS A 19 -4.66 -12.19 8.42
N ALA A 20 -5.90 -12.50 8.76
CA ALA A 20 -6.24 -13.67 9.57
C ALA A 20 -6.09 -14.98 8.79
N HIS A 21 -6.41 -14.99 7.50
CA HIS A 21 -6.36 -16.18 6.66
C HIS A 21 -4.98 -16.42 6.01
N ASP A 22 -4.30 -15.37 5.57
CA ASP A 22 -2.99 -15.43 4.91
C ASP A 22 -2.11 -14.21 5.29
N PRO A 23 -1.44 -14.27 6.45
CA PRO A 23 -0.64 -13.17 6.96
C PRO A 23 0.60 -12.86 6.08
N ILE A 24 1.16 -13.85 5.38
CA ILE A 24 2.32 -13.62 4.50
C ILE A 24 1.89 -12.81 3.27
N ARG A 25 0.75 -13.16 2.66
CA ARG A 25 0.20 -12.39 1.56
C ARG A 25 -0.20 -10.98 1.98
N TRP A 26 -0.77 -10.82 3.17
CA TRP A 26 -1.10 -9.51 3.73
C TRP A 26 0.14 -8.62 3.88
N VAL A 27 1.23 -9.15 4.46
CA VAL A 27 2.50 -8.41 4.60
C VAL A 27 3.10 -8.07 3.25
N GLY A 28 3.05 -8.98 2.28
CA GLY A 28 3.50 -8.74 0.91
C GLY A 28 2.78 -7.57 0.26
N LEU A 29 1.45 -7.55 0.31
CA LEU A 29 0.63 -6.46 -0.22
C LEU A 29 0.89 -5.14 0.50
N MET A 30 1.01 -5.16 1.83
CA MET A 30 1.32 -3.97 2.61
C MET A 30 2.67 -3.35 2.21
N ASN A 31 3.68 -4.20 1.99
CA ASN A 31 5.00 -3.74 1.53
C ASN A 31 4.94 -3.16 0.11
N THR A 32 4.18 -3.78 -0.80
CA THR A 32 3.97 -3.24 -2.16
C THR A 32 3.28 -1.88 -2.13
N LEU A 33 2.24 -1.73 -1.31
CA LEU A 33 1.52 -0.47 -1.16
C LEU A 33 2.41 0.65 -0.60
N LYS A 34 3.20 0.33 0.43
CA LYS A 34 4.16 1.29 0.99
C LYS A 34 5.19 1.72 -0.06
N ALA A 35 5.75 0.77 -0.81
CA ALA A 35 6.70 1.06 -1.88
C ALA A 35 6.08 1.91 -2.99
N GLN A 36 4.83 1.65 -3.38
CA GLN A 36 4.12 2.48 -4.38
C GLN A 36 3.90 3.92 -3.90
N VAL A 37 3.57 4.12 -2.63
CA VAL A 37 3.43 5.48 -2.06
C VAL A 37 4.77 6.19 -2.02
N GLU A 38 5.83 5.53 -1.58
CA GLU A 38 7.20 6.08 -1.57
C GLU A 38 7.68 6.42 -2.99
N GLU A 39 7.43 5.54 -3.96
CA GLU A 39 7.76 5.78 -5.37
C GLU A 39 6.97 6.94 -5.96
N MET A 40 5.66 7.03 -5.69
CA MET A 40 4.84 8.13 -6.18
C MET A 40 5.30 9.47 -5.63
N ILE A 41 5.60 9.54 -4.33
CA ILE A 41 6.16 10.75 -3.70
C ILE A 41 7.50 11.11 -4.35
N CYS A 42 8.40 10.14 -4.55
CA CYS A 42 9.67 10.37 -5.24
C CYS A 42 9.47 10.88 -6.67
N GLN A 43 8.51 10.33 -7.42
CA GLN A 43 8.16 10.81 -8.76
C GLN A 43 7.62 12.24 -8.74
N GLU A 44 6.77 12.59 -7.77
CA GLU A 44 6.29 13.97 -7.59
C GLU A 44 7.44 14.94 -7.28
N PHE A 45 8.48 14.52 -6.55
CA PHE A 45 9.65 15.37 -6.27
C PHE A 45 10.65 15.48 -7.43
N ILE A 46 10.75 14.47 -8.30
CA ILE A 46 11.65 14.49 -9.47
C ILE A 46 11.08 15.35 -10.60
N TYR A 47 9.76 15.51 -10.67
CA TYR A 47 9.09 16.27 -11.74
C TYR A 47 8.82 17.75 -11.41
N ILE A 48 9.33 18.26 -10.27
CA ILE A 48 9.26 19.67 -9.84
C ILE A 48 10.48 20.45 -10.33
#